data_AF-Q83WY4-F1
#
_entry.id   AF-Q83WY4-F1
#
_cell.length_a   1.000
_cell.length_b   1.000
_cell.length_c   1.000
_cell.angle_alpha   90.00
_cell.angle_beta   90.00
_cell.angle_gamma   90.00
#
_symmetry.space_group_name_H-M   'P 1'
#
loop_
_entity.id
_entity.type
_entity.pdbx_description
1 polymer ?
#
loop_
_entity_poly.entity_id
_entity_poly.type
_entity_poly.pdbx_seq_one_letter_code
_entity_poly.pdbx_strand_id
1 'polypeptide(L)' 'MTELPARTAAMDRYHLLLATGVRPMQHGWWGSEAVARDKVRRWIGEYGDMRGARLVLIDEEIGEALAAWPAHG' A
#
# COMPACT_ATOMS: atom_id res chain seq x y z
N MET A 1 22.29 -4.29 -19.99
CA MET A 1 21.00 -3.66 -19.65
C MET A 1 20.14 -4.77 -19.10
N THR A 2 20.22 -5.01 -17.78
CA THR A 2 19.49 -6.11 -17.15
C THR A 2 18.03 -5.69 -17.08
N GLU A 3 17.21 -6.20 -17.98
CA GLU A 3 15.76 -6.16 -17.84
C GLU A 3 15.43 -6.94 -16.56
N LEU A 4 15.03 -6.21 -15.52
CA LEU A 4 14.43 -6.78 -14.32
C LEU A 4 13.25 -7.66 -14.79
N PRO A 5 13.08 -8.89 -14.29
CA PRO A 5 12.10 -9.81 -14.84
C PRO A 5 10.70 -9.17 -14.76
N ALA A 6 10.13 -8.83 -15.92
CA ALA A 6 8.81 -8.21 -16.07
C ALA A 6 7.63 -9.13 -15.69
N ARG A 7 7.84 -10.13 -14.81
CA ARG A 7 6.97 -11.31 -14.72
C ARG A 7 6.50 -11.68 -13.31
N THR A 8 6.82 -10.86 -12.30
CA THR A 8 6.17 -10.87 -10.98
C THR A 8 5.34 -9.61 -10.73
N ALA A 9 5.60 -8.54 -11.50
CA ALA A 9 5.00 -7.22 -11.31
C ALA A 9 3.47 -7.18 -11.41
N ALA A 10 2.84 -8.05 -12.21
CA ALA A 10 1.37 -8.01 -12.37
C ALA A 10 0.62 -8.63 -11.17
N MET A 11 1.21 -9.59 -10.44
CA MET A 11 0.57 -10.22 -9.27
C MET A 11 0.84 -9.45 -7.97
N ASP A 12 1.85 -8.58 -7.97
CA ASP A 12 2.32 -7.80 -6.83
C ASP A 12 2.59 -6.35 -7.26
N ARG A 13 1.62 -5.73 -7.97
CA ARG A 13 1.74 -4.35 -8.46
C ARG A 13 1.46 -3.32 -7.37
N TYR A 14 0.46 -3.60 -6.56
CA TYR A 14 -0.11 -2.67 -5.60
C TYR A 14 0.41 -2.99 -4.21
N HIS A 15 1.21 -2.09 -3.66
CA HIS A 15 1.84 -2.22 -2.36
C HIS A 15 1.13 -1.34 -1.34
N LEU A 16 0.55 -1.96 -0.31
CA LEU A 16 0.01 -1.24 0.84
C LEU A 16 1.00 -1.31 1.99
N LEU A 17 1.41 -0.16 2.50
CA LEU A 17 2.25 -0.03 3.69
C LEU A 17 1.43 0.59 4.83
N LEU A 18 1.41 -0.08 5.99
CA LEU A 18 1.00 0.46 7.28
C LEU A 18 2.25 0.77 8.10
N ALA A 19 2.34 2.01 8.57
CA ALA A 19 3.40 2.47 9.46
C ALA A 19 2.80 3.14 10.70
N THR A 20 3.54 3.10 11.81
CA THR A 20 3.24 3.89 13.01
C THR A 20 4.43 4.79 13.30
N GLY A 21 4.21 6.10 13.22
CA GLY A 21 5.31 7.08 13.26
C GLY A 21 6.32 6.81 12.14
N VAL A 22 7.56 6.44 12.50
CA VAL A 22 8.67 6.19 11.56
C VAL A 22 8.91 4.71 11.25
N ARG A 23 8.14 3.78 11.84
CA ARG A 23 8.38 2.34 11.69
C ARG A 23 7.31 1.69 10.82
N PRO A 24 7.69 0.98 9.73
CA PRO A 24 6.83 0.02 9.07
C PRO A 24 6.32 -1.00 10.09
N MET A 25 5.00 -1.20 10.14
CA MET A 25 4.37 -2.19 11.00
C MET A 25 3.91 -3.39 10.20
N GLN A 26 3.28 -3.16 9.05
CA GLN A 26 2.76 -4.20 8.19
C GLN A 26 2.74 -3.74 6.74
N HIS A 27 2.88 -4.68 5.81
CA HIS A 27 2.73 -4.40 4.40
C HIS A 27 2.12 -5.60 3.66
N GLY A 28 1.59 -5.35 2.47
CA GLY A 28 1.02 -6.39 1.62
C GLY A 28 1.04 -6.00 0.15
N TRP A 29 0.98 -7.01 -0.71
CA TRP A 29 1.08 -6.89 -2.16
C TRP A 29 -0.13 -7.54 -2.83
N TRP A 30 -0.63 -6.90 -3.89
CA TRP A 30 -1.75 -7.39 -4.68
C TRP A 30 -1.58 -7.07 -6.16
N GLY A 31 -2.12 -7.93 -7.02
CA GLY A 31 -2.16 -7.72 -8.46
C GLY A 31 -3.39 -6.97 -8.96
N SER A 32 -4.34 -6.65 -8.07
CA SER A 32 -5.58 -5.96 -8.40
C SER A 32 -5.74 -4.71 -7.56
N GLU A 33 -5.91 -3.56 -8.23
CA GLU A 33 -6.12 -2.27 -7.57
C GLU A 33 -7.37 -2.30 -6.68
N ALA A 34 -8.45 -2.90 -7.20
CA ALA A 34 -9.72 -3.00 -6.48
C ALA A 34 -9.56 -3.74 -5.15
N VAL A 35 -8.82 -4.86 -5.15
CA VAL A 35 -8.51 -5.62 -3.93
C VAL A 35 -7.60 -4.81 -3.01
N ALA A 36 -6.58 -4.13 -3.54
CA ALA A 36 -5.68 -3.32 -2.74
C ALA A 36 -6.40 -2.15 -2.06
N ARG A 37 -7.33 -1.48 -2.76
CA ARG A 37 -8.19 -0.42 -2.18
C ARG A 37 -9.16 -0.95 -1.13
N ASP A 38 -9.70 -2.15 -1.31
CA ASP A 38 -10.50 -2.81 -0.27
C ASP A 38 -9.65 -3.05 1.00
N LYS A 39 -8.40 -3.49 0.84
CA LYS A 39 -7.45 -3.67 1.94
C LYS A 39 -7.12 -2.38 2.67
N VAL A 40 -7.02 -1.25 1.97
CA VAL A 40 -6.89 0.07 2.61
C VAL A 40 -8.07 0.32 3.56
N ARG A 41 -9.32 0.16 3.09
CA ARG A 41 -10.51 0.40 3.91
C ARG A 41 -10.57 -0.53 5.13
N ARG A 42 -10.21 -1.80 4.93
CA ARG A 42 -10.16 -2.79 5.99
C ARG A 42 -9.10 -2.44 7.05
N TRP A 43 -7.88 -2.08 6.63
CA TRP A 43 -6.82 -1.72 7.56
C TRP A 43 -7.10 -0.39 8.28
N ILE A 44 -7.81 0.56 7.65
CA ILE A 44 -8.32 1.74 8.37
C ILE A 44 -9.27 1.31 9.50
N GLY A 45 -10.17 0.36 9.25
CA GLY A 45 -11.07 -0.17 10.29
C GLY A 45 -10.35 -0.95 11.39
N GLU A 46 -9.29 -1.68 11.06
CA GLU A 46 -8.54 -2.50 12.01
C GLU A 46 -7.50 -1.71 12.84
N TYR A 47 -6.85 -0.72 12.22
CA TYR A 47 -5.71 -0.02 12.81
C TYR A 47 -5.92 1.50 12.95
N GLY A 48 -7.05 2.04 12.51
CA GLY A 48 -7.29 3.50 12.47
C GLY A 48 -7.30 4.17 13.84
N ASP A 49 -7.67 3.44 14.89
CA ASP A 49 -7.63 3.96 16.27
C ASP A 49 -6.21 3.97 16.87
N MET A 50 -5.23 3.36 16.19
CA MET A 50 -3.85 3.34 16.65
C MET A 50 -3.20 4.71 16.44
N ARG A 51 -2.68 5.28 17.53
CA ARG A 51 -2.06 6.60 17.51
C ARG A 51 -0.89 6.65 16.52
N GLY A 52 -1.00 7.53 15.53
CA GLY A 52 0.06 7.75 14.54
C GLY A 52 0.10 6.71 13.42
N ALA A 53 -0.95 5.89 13.27
CA ALA A 53 -1.11 5.01 12.12
C ALA A 53 -1.18 5.82 10.82
N ARG A 54 -0.41 5.38 9.83
CA ARG A 54 -0.38 5.91 8.47
C ARG A 54 -0.43 4.75 7.49
N LEU A 55 -1.29 4.88 6.48
CA LEU A 55 -1.34 3.94 5.37
C LEU A 55 -1.00 4.66 4.07
N VAL A 56 -0.26 3.98 3.19
CA VAL A 56 -0.02 4.43 1.82
C VAL A 56 -0.16 3.23 0.90
N LEU A 57 -1.02 3.37 -0.12
CA LEU A 57 -1.15 2.43 -1.22
C LEU A 57 -0.40 2.99 -2.43
N ILE A 58 0.56 2.24 -2.96
CA ILE A 58 1.40 2.61 -4.09
C ILE A 58 1.13 1.65 -5.24
N ASP A 59 0.98 2.18 -6.45
CA ASP A 59 1.13 1.43 -7.68
C ASP A 59 2.60 1.47 -8.10
N GLU A 60 3.31 0.37 -7.91
CA GLU A 60 4.76 0.28 -8.10
C GLU A 60 5.14 0.20 -9.59
N GLU A 61 4.18 -0.06 -10.49
CA GLU A 61 4.44 -0.02 -11.94
C GLU A 61 4.66 1.42 -12.42
N ILE A 62 3.85 2.35 -11.92
CA ILE A 62 3.93 3.77 -12.28
C ILE A 62 4.61 4.63 -11.20
N GLY A 63 4.89 4.06 -10.03
CA GLY A 63 5.51 4.75 -8.90
C GLY A 63 4.61 5.78 -8.22
N GLU A 64 3.28 5.66 -8.34
CA GLU A 64 2.33 6.65 -7.83
C GLU A 64 1.58 6.18 -6.58
N ALA A 65 1.34 7.11 -5.66
CA ALA A 65 0.47 6.85 -4.50
C ALA A 65 -1.00 6.95 -4.91
N LEU A 66 -1.71 5.82 -4.85
CA LEU A 66 -3.13 5.73 -5.20
C LEU A 66 -4.07 6.06 -4.04
N ALA A 67 -3.59 5.94 -2.81
CA ALA A 67 -4.32 6.33 -1.61
C ALA A 67 -3.34 6.58 -0.45
N ALA A 68 -3.70 7.53 0.42
CA ALA A 68 -3.01 7.77 1.69
C ALA A 68 -4.04 7.98 2.80
N TRP A 69 -3.73 7.51 4.01
CA TRP A 69 -4.57 7.69 5.18
C TRP A 69 -3.75 7.99 6.45
N PRO A 70 -4.20 8.92 7.32
CA PRO A 70 -5.19 9.96 7.04
C PRO A 70 -4.79 10.74 5.79
N ALA A 71 -5.79 11.18 5.00
CA ALA A 71 -5.51 12.04 3.86
C ALA A 71 -4.68 13.23 4.34
N HIS A 72 -3.68 13.63 3.56
CA HIS A 72 -3.01 14.90 3.81
C HIS A 72 -4.07 16.00 3.61
N GLY A 73 -4.37 16.73 4.68
CA GLY A 73 -5.30 17.85 4.65
C GLY A 73 -4.76 19.03 3.86
#